data_AF-A0ABD0NBK3-F1
#
_entry.id   AF-A0ABD0NBK3-F1
#
_cell.length_a   1.000
_cell.length_b   1.000
_cell.length_c   1.000
_cell.angle_alpha   90.00
_cell.angle_beta   90.00
_cell.angle_gamma   90.00
#
_symmetry.space_group_name_H-M   'P 1'
#
loop_
_entity.id
_entity.type
_entity.pdbx_description
1 polymer ?
#
loop_
_entity_poly.entity_id
_entity_poly.type
_entity_poly.pdbx_seq_one_letter_code
_entity_poly.pdbx_strand_id
1 'polypeptide(L)'
;MTLLAGDGSDYDYSALSCTSDTSLNAPPIHEQEALKGVYYKRAQRLPPTNPNLTDALHPDDNGNLPSCGQRLHVIINVGGLRYQLPWTTLEDFPLSRLGQLRLCSSFDEIMRVCDDYDVVHNEFFFDRSPCAFRTILTFLRAGKLRSLREMCALSFQEELMYWGVPEESLEWCCRRRLLQRVEECDELERVAEEDEDDEDDSESGLARESRLGRWMGKLRDMVEKPHSGLPGKIFACLSVLFVTITAINLSISTMPAMREEEET
;
A
#
# COMPACT_ATOMS: atom_id res chain seq x y z
N MET A 1 48.75 -37.19 -30.43
CA MET A 1 47.66 -36.20 -30.39
C MET A 1 46.49 -36.91 -29.73
N THR A 2 46.01 -36.55 -28.55
CA THR A 2 45.70 -35.19 -28.09
C THR A 2 45.72 -35.17 -26.55
N LEU A 3 46.27 -34.11 -25.97
CA LEU A 3 46.31 -33.84 -24.54
C LEU A 3 45.01 -33.19 -24.08
N LEU A 4 44.50 -33.60 -22.92
CA LEU A 4 43.44 -32.93 -22.17
C LEU A 4 44.06 -32.02 -21.11
N ALA A 5 43.71 -30.75 -21.18
CA ALA A 5 43.73 -29.71 -20.14
C ALA A 5 42.90 -28.57 -20.74
N GLY A 6 42.11 -27.79 -20.03
CA GLY A 6 41.86 -27.61 -18.62
C GLY A 6 40.84 -26.46 -18.55
N ASP A 7 40.13 -26.45 -17.44
CA ASP A 7 39.08 -25.51 -17.05
C ASP A 7 39.49 -24.03 -17.18
N GLY A 8 38.52 -23.18 -17.55
CA GLY A 8 38.73 -21.75 -17.73
C GLY A 8 37.63 -21.10 -18.58
N SER A 9 36.43 -20.94 -18.01
CA SER A 9 35.44 -20.02 -18.56
C SER A 9 35.39 -18.74 -17.72
N ASP A 10 35.97 -17.69 -18.27
CA ASP A 10 35.77 -16.31 -17.85
C ASP A 10 34.29 -15.93 -17.92
N TYR A 11 33.81 -15.30 -16.85
CA TYR A 11 32.45 -14.80 -16.72
C TYR A 11 32.34 -13.44 -17.43
N ASP A 12 32.01 -13.44 -18.71
CA ASP A 12 31.65 -12.21 -19.41
C ASP A 12 30.18 -11.83 -19.11
N TYR A 13 30.04 -10.96 -18.13
CA TYR A 13 28.81 -10.22 -17.84
C TYR A 13 28.66 -9.10 -18.88
N SER A 14 27.96 -9.37 -19.97
CA SER A 14 27.56 -8.34 -20.94
C SER A 14 26.07 -8.37 -21.19
N ALA A 15 25.46 -7.25 -20.83
CA ALA A 15 24.04 -7.01 -20.81
C ALA A 15 23.47 -6.68 -22.20
N LEU A 16 22.14 -6.80 -22.28
CA LEU A 16 21.21 -6.03 -23.12
C LEU A 16 21.02 -6.46 -24.59
N SER A 17 19.84 -7.08 -24.79
CA SER A 17 18.74 -6.55 -25.61
C SER A 17 18.48 -7.18 -26.98
N CYS A 18 17.16 -7.31 -27.25
CA CYS A 18 16.47 -7.58 -28.52
C CYS A 18 16.46 -9.06 -28.96
N THR A 19 15.36 -9.70 -29.40
CA THR A 19 13.99 -9.34 -29.79
C THR A 19 13.30 -10.66 -30.20
N SER A 20 11.97 -10.77 -30.01
CA SER A 20 11.00 -11.70 -30.68
C SER A 20 11.17 -13.23 -30.46
N ASP A 21 10.14 -14.09 -30.33
CA ASP A 21 8.78 -14.05 -30.87
C ASP A 21 7.79 -14.97 -30.09
N THR A 22 6.63 -14.39 -29.81
CA THR A 22 5.26 -14.89 -30.07
C THR A 22 4.93 -16.39 -29.98
N SER A 23 4.10 -16.77 -29.00
CA SER A 23 2.95 -17.68 -29.20
C SER A 23 2.20 -17.92 -27.89
N LEU A 24 1.21 -17.10 -27.56
CA LEU A 24 -0.02 -17.55 -26.88
C LEU A 24 -1.10 -16.49 -27.14
N ASN A 25 -2.16 -16.89 -27.85
CA ASN A 25 -3.30 -16.06 -28.23
C ASN A 25 -3.95 -15.40 -27.00
N ALA A 26 -3.85 -14.08 -26.88
CA ALA A 26 -4.76 -13.30 -26.04
C ALA A 26 -6.07 -13.06 -26.83
N PRO A 27 -7.26 -13.20 -26.22
CA PRO A 27 -8.52 -12.87 -26.88
C PRO A 27 -8.56 -11.36 -27.19
N PRO A 28 -9.32 -10.93 -28.22
CA PRO A 28 -9.35 -9.54 -28.61
C PRO A 28 -9.98 -8.70 -27.50
N ILE A 29 -9.17 -7.91 -26.82
CA ILE A 29 -9.64 -6.82 -25.97
C ILE A 29 -10.28 -5.81 -26.93
N HIS A 30 -11.62 -5.73 -26.90
CA HIS A 30 -12.31 -4.62 -27.53
C HIS A 30 -12.01 -3.37 -26.70
N GLU A 31 -10.87 -2.74 -26.99
CA GLU A 31 -10.50 -1.45 -26.44
C GLU A 31 -11.45 -0.42 -27.05
N GLN A 32 -12.59 -0.18 -26.39
CA GLN A 32 -13.35 1.02 -26.65
C GLN A 32 -12.44 2.19 -26.24
N GLU A 33 -11.86 2.86 -27.24
CA GLU A 33 -11.18 4.12 -27.04
C GLU A 33 -12.13 5.08 -26.34
N ALA A 34 -11.94 5.23 -25.02
CA ALA A 34 -12.65 6.25 -24.27
C ALA A 34 -12.34 7.59 -24.93
N LEU A 35 -13.36 8.22 -25.52
CA LEU A 35 -13.31 9.55 -26.13
C LEU A 35 -12.80 10.54 -25.07
N LYS A 36 -11.48 10.77 -25.07
CA LYS A 36 -10.78 11.70 -24.20
C LYS A 36 -11.30 13.10 -24.49
N GLY A 37 -12.25 13.58 -23.69
CA GLY A 37 -12.71 14.97 -23.79
C GLY A 37 -14.09 15.25 -23.22
N VAL A 38 -15.01 14.28 -23.23
CA VAL A 38 -16.40 14.52 -22.79
C VAL A 38 -16.53 14.55 -21.27
N TYR A 39 -15.74 13.73 -20.57
CA TYR A 39 -15.91 13.54 -19.13
C TYR A 39 -15.16 14.54 -18.23
N TYR A 40 -14.20 15.28 -18.77
CA TYR A 40 -13.32 16.14 -17.97
C TYR A 40 -13.97 17.44 -17.45
N LYS A 41 -15.18 17.80 -17.91
CA LYS A 41 -15.78 19.13 -17.66
C LYS A 41 -16.88 19.19 -16.60
N ARG A 42 -17.22 18.09 -15.94
CA ARG A 42 -18.51 18.00 -15.25
C ARG A 42 -18.49 18.29 -13.76
N ALA A 43 -17.34 18.27 -13.11
CA ALA A 43 -17.30 18.29 -11.66
C ALA A 43 -16.29 19.30 -11.09
N GLN A 44 -16.80 20.21 -10.26
CA GLN A 44 -16.06 21.35 -9.72
C GLN A 44 -15.89 21.20 -8.21
N ARG A 45 -14.66 21.37 -7.71
CA ARG A 45 -14.44 21.51 -6.27
C ARG A 45 -15.01 22.86 -5.85
N LEU A 46 -15.87 22.86 -4.84
CA LEU A 46 -16.40 24.10 -4.29
C LEU A 46 -15.33 24.74 -3.39
N PRO A 47 -15.21 26.09 -3.41
CA PRO A 47 -14.35 26.78 -2.47
C PRO A 47 -14.81 26.51 -1.03
N PRO A 48 -13.91 26.65 -0.03
CA PRO A 48 -14.28 26.50 1.37
C PRO A 48 -15.41 27.48 1.73
N THR A 49 -16.56 26.96 2.14
CA THR A 49 -17.69 27.78 2.58
C THR A 49 -17.29 28.52 3.85
N ASN A 50 -17.34 29.85 3.84
CA ASN A 50 -17.12 30.65 5.03
C ASN A 50 -18.37 30.54 5.91
N PRO A 51 -18.31 30.02 7.15
CA PRO A 51 -19.49 29.76 7.98
C PRO A 51 -20.30 31.03 8.32
N ASN A 52 -19.76 32.22 8.04
CA ASN A 52 -20.40 33.51 8.31
C ASN A 52 -21.05 34.18 7.09
N LEU A 53 -21.07 33.54 5.92
CA LEU A 53 -21.77 34.06 4.74
C LEU A 53 -22.90 33.09 4.39
N THR A 54 -24.08 33.35 4.94
CA THR A 54 -25.33 32.73 4.50
C THR A 54 -25.55 33.12 3.04
N ASP A 55 -25.17 32.23 2.12
CA ASP A 55 -25.51 32.39 0.72
C ASP A 55 -27.03 32.25 0.62
N ALA A 56 -27.70 33.37 0.35
CA ALA A 56 -29.13 33.49 0.36
C ALA A 56 -29.73 32.75 -0.85
N LEU A 57 -29.84 31.43 -0.75
CA LEU A 57 -30.86 30.67 -1.47
C LEU A 57 -32.10 30.68 -0.59
N HIS A 58 -33.04 31.55 -0.95
CA HIS A 58 -34.38 31.64 -0.39
C HIS A 58 -34.97 30.23 -0.14
N PRO A 59 -35.35 29.87 1.10
CA PRO A 59 -36.19 28.71 1.32
C PRO A 59 -37.63 29.11 0.97
N ASP A 60 -38.18 28.54 -0.09
CA ASP A 60 -39.63 28.57 -0.29
C ASP A 60 -40.28 27.79 0.85
N ASP A 61 -41.07 28.52 1.63
CA ASP A 61 -41.88 28.05 2.76
C ASP A 61 -42.97 27.11 2.27
N ASN A 62 -42.66 25.81 2.22
CA ASN A 62 -43.64 24.74 2.29
C ASN A 62 -42.93 23.43 2.62
N GLY A 63 -43.31 22.81 3.75
CA GLY A 63 -42.71 21.59 4.31
C GLY A 63 -42.88 20.30 3.50
N ASN A 64 -42.72 20.35 2.18
CA ASN A 64 -42.52 19.20 1.32
C ASN A 64 -41.04 19.12 0.93
N LEU A 65 -40.43 17.97 1.16
CA LEU A 65 -39.12 17.60 0.62
C LEU A 65 -39.11 17.93 -0.89
N PRO A 66 -38.11 18.66 -1.41
CA PRO A 66 -38.13 19.12 -2.79
C PRO A 66 -38.25 17.92 -3.72
N SER A 67 -39.33 17.91 -4.49
CA SER A 67 -39.58 16.92 -5.53
C SER A 67 -38.35 16.79 -6.43
N CYS A 68 -37.99 15.55 -6.79
CA CYS A 68 -36.81 15.08 -7.54
C CYS A 68 -36.54 15.76 -8.92
N GLY A 69 -37.22 16.84 -9.27
CA GLY A 69 -36.91 17.69 -10.42
C GLY A 69 -36.19 18.98 -9.99
N GLN A 70 -34.97 19.18 -10.49
CA GLN A 70 -34.25 20.48 -10.62
C GLN A 70 -33.09 20.83 -9.65
N ARG A 71 -32.36 19.85 -9.12
CA ARG A 71 -30.90 20.06 -8.95
C ARG A 71 -30.18 19.14 -9.91
N LEU A 72 -29.67 19.70 -11.01
CA LEU A 72 -28.86 18.96 -12.00
C LEU A 72 -27.57 18.38 -11.39
N HIS A 73 -27.19 18.88 -10.22
CA HIS A 73 -25.97 18.55 -9.53
C HIS A 73 -26.24 18.08 -8.09
N VAL A 74 -25.35 17.24 -7.60
CA VAL A 74 -25.23 16.76 -6.23
C VAL A 74 -24.01 17.40 -5.57
N ILE A 75 -24.07 17.66 -4.27
CA ILE A 75 -22.92 18.09 -3.47
C ILE A 75 -22.45 16.88 -2.65
N ILE A 76 -21.21 16.47 -2.89
CA ILE A 76 -20.52 15.40 -2.16
C ILE A 76 -19.42 16.04 -1.33
N ASN A 77 -19.45 15.85 -0.02
CA ASN A 77 -18.41 16.29 0.90
C ASN A 77 -17.64 15.08 1.39
N VAL A 78 -16.33 15.03 1.10
CA VAL A 78 -15.46 13.94 1.54
C VAL A 78 -14.37 14.51 2.43
N GLY A 79 -14.35 14.11 3.70
CA GLY A 79 -13.39 14.57 4.72
C GLY A 79 -13.28 16.10 4.80
N GLY A 80 -14.39 16.80 4.59
CA GLY A 80 -14.46 18.28 4.61
C GLY A 80 -14.24 18.97 3.26
N LEU A 81 -13.86 18.25 2.19
CA LEU A 81 -13.76 18.81 0.85
C LEU A 81 -15.06 18.61 0.07
N ARG A 82 -15.66 19.71 -0.38
CA ARG A 82 -16.91 19.74 -1.14
C ARG A 82 -16.69 19.66 -2.65
N TYR A 83 -17.47 18.80 -3.31
CA TYR A 83 -17.46 18.55 -4.74
C TYR A 83 -18.88 18.67 -5.29
N GLN A 84 -19.05 19.48 -6.32
CA GLN A 84 -20.29 19.55 -7.08
C GLN A 84 -20.17 18.67 -8.33
N LEU A 85 -21.02 17.65 -8.43
CA LEU A 85 -21.03 16.67 -9.52
C LEU A 85 -22.41 16.66 -10.19
N PRO A 86 -22.57 16.44 -11.49
CA PRO A 86 -23.87 16.23 -12.10
C PRO A 86 -24.40 14.85 -11.72
N TRP A 87 -25.71 14.69 -11.55
CA TRP A 87 -26.29 13.37 -11.28
C TRP A 87 -25.97 12.35 -12.38
N THR A 88 -25.84 12.79 -13.62
CA THR A 88 -25.46 11.92 -14.75
C THR A 88 -24.11 11.24 -14.56
N THR A 89 -23.16 11.88 -13.86
CA THR A 89 -21.85 11.25 -13.55
C THR A 89 -21.99 10.09 -12.56
N LEU A 90 -22.97 10.14 -11.66
CA LEU A 90 -23.25 9.05 -10.72
C LEU A 90 -24.03 7.93 -11.41
N GLU A 91 -24.93 8.29 -12.33
CA GLU A 91 -25.72 7.35 -13.15
C GLU A 91 -24.85 6.47 -14.06
N ASP A 92 -23.69 6.98 -14.51
CA ASP A 92 -22.72 6.21 -15.30
C ASP A 92 -22.12 5.03 -14.50
N PHE A 93 -22.19 5.07 -13.15
CA PHE A 93 -21.61 4.06 -12.26
C PHE A 93 -22.61 3.64 -11.16
N PRO A 94 -23.73 2.99 -11.50
CA PRO A 94 -24.83 2.75 -10.56
C PRO A 94 -24.48 1.77 -9.42
N LEU A 95 -23.48 0.91 -9.63
CA LEU A 95 -22.99 -0.03 -8.62
C LEU A 95 -22.02 0.63 -7.62
N SER A 96 -21.46 1.79 -7.96
CA SER A 96 -20.61 2.54 -7.04
C SER A 96 -21.42 3.07 -5.87
N ARG A 97 -20.76 3.32 -4.73
CA ARG A 97 -21.40 3.89 -3.54
C ARG A 97 -22.08 5.24 -3.87
N LEU A 98 -21.44 6.07 -4.68
CA LEU A 98 -22.04 7.34 -5.12
C LEU A 98 -23.22 7.13 -6.09
N GLY A 99 -23.14 6.14 -6.97
CA GLY A 99 -24.25 5.77 -7.85
C GLY A 99 -25.51 5.36 -7.09
N GLN A 100 -25.35 4.67 -5.96
CA GLN A 100 -26.46 4.26 -5.10
C GLN A 100 -27.27 5.44 -4.53
N LEU A 101 -26.64 6.60 -4.32
CA LEU A 101 -27.35 7.82 -3.88
C LEU A 101 -28.49 8.22 -4.83
N ARG A 102 -28.36 7.91 -6.11
CA ARG A 102 -29.39 8.20 -7.12
C ARG A 102 -30.64 7.33 -6.96
N LEU A 103 -30.49 6.15 -6.35
CA LEU A 103 -31.56 5.17 -6.13
C LEU A 103 -32.27 5.40 -4.80
N CYS A 104 -31.65 6.13 -3.87
CA CYS A 104 -32.23 6.43 -2.57
C CYS A 104 -33.48 7.31 -2.72
N SER A 105 -34.58 6.86 -2.09
CA SER A 105 -35.86 7.56 -2.06
C SER A 105 -36.27 7.99 -0.64
N SER A 106 -35.54 7.52 0.38
CA SER A 106 -35.80 7.84 1.79
C SER A 106 -34.53 8.25 2.53
N PHE A 107 -34.71 8.98 3.64
CA PHE A 107 -33.60 9.38 4.52
C PHE A 107 -32.83 8.16 5.06
N ASP A 108 -33.54 7.10 5.47
CA ASP A 108 -32.92 5.87 5.98
C ASP A 108 -32.05 5.17 4.92
N GLU A 109 -32.43 5.21 3.65
CA GLU A 109 -31.60 4.68 2.56
C GLU A 109 -30.35 5.54 2.34
N ILE A 110 -30.47 6.87 2.42
CA ILE A 110 -29.34 7.79 2.31
C ILE A 110 -28.32 7.52 3.42
N MET A 111 -28.77 7.36 4.66
CA MET A 111 -27.93 7.06 5.83
C MET A 111 -27.24 5.70 5.80
N ARG A 112 -27.64 4.78 4.91
CA ARG A 112 -26.89 3.54 4.66
C ARG A 112 -25.72 3.73 3.70
N VAL A 113 -25.73 4.81 2.92
CA VAL A 113 -24.76 5.08 1.87
C VAL A 113 -23.68 6.06 2.33
N CYS A 114 -24.10 7.15 3.00
CA CYS A 114 -23.22 8.21 3.49
C CYS A 114 -23.27 8.34 5.02
N ASP A 115 -22.28 9.02 5.59
CA ASP A 115 -22.10 9.12 7.04
C ASP A 115 -22.94 10.25 7.66
N ASP A 116 -23.24 11.30 6.90
CA ASP A 116 -24.18 12.36 7.27
C ASP A 116 -24.83 12.99 6.02
N TYR A 117 -26.00 13.63 6.18
CA TYR A 117 -26.74 14.28 5.09
C TYR A 117 -27.39 15.57 5.56
N ASP A 118 -26.91 16.68 5.00
CA ASP A 118 -27.49 18.00 5.21
C ASP A 118 -28.65 18.22 4.24
N VAL A 119 -29.87 18.14 4.75
CA VAL A 119 -31.11 18.33 3.98
C VAL A 119 -31.24 19.77 3.45
N VAL A 120 -30.74 20.76 4.18
CA VAL A 120 -30.85 22.19 3.80
C VAL A 120 -29.99 22.45 2.56
N HIS A 121 -28.75 21.97 2.59
CA HIS A 121 -27.80 22.17 1.50
C HIS A 121 -27.88 21.06 0.43
N ASN A 122 -28.59 19.96 0.69
CA ASN A 122 -28.57 18.73 -0.10
C ASN A 122 -27.12 18.23 -0.31
N GLU A 123 -26.38 18.14 0.80
CA GLU A 123 -24.96 17.77 0.85
C GLU A 123 -24.82 16.40 1.54
N PHE A 124 -24.18 15.46 0.84
CA PHE A 124 -23.89 14.12 1.35
C PHE A 124 -22.45 14.07 1.88
N PHE A 125 -22.28 13.71 3.14
CA PHE A 125 -20.98 13.69 3.80
C PHE A 125 -20.42 12.27 3.92
N PHE A 126 -19.13 12.13 3.66
CA PHE A 126 -18.36 10.89 3.77
C PHE A 126 -17.10 11.14 4.59
N ASP A 127 -16.93 10.43 5.70
CA ASP A 127 -15.78 10.52 6.59
C ASP A 127 -14.61 9.67 6.07
N ARG A 128 -14.17 10.01 4.85
CA ARG A 128 -13.10 9.31 4.12
C ARG A 128 -11.99 10.26 3.69
N SER A 129 -10.87 9.69 3.25
CA SER A 129 -9.69 10.45 2.82
C SER A 129 -9.99 11.31 1.57
N PRO A 130 -9.91 12.65 1.67
CA PRO A 130 -10.09 13.51 0.50
C PRO A 130 -8.99 13.33 -0.55
N CYS A 131 -7.80 12.90 -0.11
CA CYS A 131 -6.67 12.60 -1.00
C CYS A 131 -6.97 11.39 -1.88
N ALA A 132 -7.46 10.29 -1.28
CA ALA A 132 -7.84 9.10 -2.02
C ALA A 132 -9.03 9.38 -2.95
N PHE A 133 -10.04 10.10 -2.45
CA PHE A 133 -11.23 10.43 -3.22
C PHE A 133 -10.93 11.25 -4.49
N ARG A 134 -9.89 12.09 -4.51
CA ARG A 134 -9.46 12.78 -5.74
C ARG A 134 -9.15 11.80 -6.88
N THR A 135 -8.56 10.66 -6.55
CA THR A 135 -8.22 9.61 -7.51
C THR A 135 -9.47 8.87 -7.98
N ILE A 136 -10.37 8.53 -7.06
CA ILE A 136 -11.68 7.92 -7.35
C ILE A 136 -12.52 8.83 -8.25
N LEU A 137 -12.57 10.12 -7.94
CA LEU A 137 -13.29 11.12 -8.72
C LEU A 137 -12.68 11.29 -10.12
N THR A 138 -11.36 11.14 -10.26
CA THR A 138 -10.71 11.13 -11.58
C THR A 138 -11.16 9.92 -12.40
N PHE A 139 -11.33 8.76 -11.78
CA PHE A 139 -11.88 7.57 -12.41
C PHE A 139 -13.34 7.76 -12.83
N LEU A 140 -14.22 8.21 -11.93
CA LEU A 140 -15.63 8.49 -12.23
C LEU A 140 -15.82 9.51 -13.36
N ARG A 141 -14.83 10.37 -13.58
CA ARG A 141 -14.77 11.25 -14.76
C ARG A 141 -14.23 10.47 -15.95
N ALA A 142 -12.94 10.19 -15.97
CA ALA A 142 -12.25 9.77 -17.18
C ALA A 142 -12.55 8.33 -17.64
N GLY A 143 -13.18 7.51 -16.78
CA GLY A 143 -13.31 6.06 -16.95
C GLY A 143 -11.97 5.32 -16.91
N LYS A 144 -10.88 6.01 -16.58
CA LYS A 144 -9.49 5.50 -16.59
C LYS A 144 -8.74 6.07 -15.39
N LEU A 145 -8.15 5.19 -14.59
CA LEU A 145 -7.39 5.57 -13.40
C LEU A 145 -5.88 5.47 -13.69
N ARG A 146 -5.14 6.57 -13.51
CA ARG A 146 -3.69 6.66 -13.78
C ARG A 146 -2.91 7.30 -12.64
N SER A 147 -2.88 6.69 -11.44
CA SER A 147 -1.82 6.92 -10.44
C SER A 147 -2.06 6.05 -9.21
N LEU A 148 -0.98 5.47 -8.69
CA LEU A 148 -0.88 4.85 -7.36
C LEU A 148 0.20 5.58 -6.52
N ARG A 149 0.70 6.74 -6.97
CA ARG A 149 1.90 7.37 -6.39
C ARG A 149 1.63 8.16 -5.11
N GLU A 150 0.37 8.54 -4.89
CA GLU A 150 -0.01 9.47 -3.81
C GLU A 150 -0.46 8.76 -2.54
N MET A 151 -0.56 7.43 -2.53
CA MET A 151 -1.08 6.65 -1.40
C MET A 151 -0.54 5.22 -1.37
N CYS A 152 -0.61 4.61 -0.18
CA CYS A 152 -0.31 3.19 0.02
C CYS A 152 -1.25 2.30 -0.81
N ALA A 153 -0.75 1.17 -1.30
CA ALA A 153 -1.52 0.23 -2.12
C ALA A 153 -2.71 -0.37 -1.36
N LEU A 154 -2.50 -0.81 -0.12
CA LEU A 154 -3.55 -1.38 0.74
C LEU A 154 -4.65 -0.35 1.02
N SER A 155 -4.27 0.85 1.46
CA SER A 155 -5.22 1.95 1.69
C SER A 155 -5.99 2.34 0.43
N PHE A 156 -5.34 2.30 -0.74
CA PHE A 156 -6.05 2.55 -1.98
C PHE A 156 -7.04 1.44 -2.34
N GLN A 157 -6.67 0.18 -2.11
CA GLN A 157 -7.54 -0.97 -2.33
C GLN A 157 -8.79 -0.88 -1.45
N GLU A 158 -8.63 -0.54 -0.17
CA GLU A 158 -9.75 -0.28 0.74
C GLU A 158 -10.66 0.83 0.25
N GLU A 159 -10.09 1.92 -0.28
CA GLU A 159 -10.87 3.01 -0.86
C GLU A 159 -11.63 2.56 -2.11
N LEU A 160 -11.00 1.81 -3.02
CA LEU A 160 -11.68 1.23 -4.19
C LEU A 160 -12.87 0.37 -3.76
N MET A 161 -12.68 -0.50 -2.78
CA MET A 161 -13.75 -1.33 -2.21
C MET A 161 -14.86 -0.47 -1.58
N TYR A 162 -14.50 0.52 -0.76
CA TYR A 162 -15.46 1.42 -0.12
C TYR A 162 -16.33 2.15 -1.14
N TRP A 163 -15.72 2.71 -2.18
CA TRP A 163 -16.43 3.47 -3.22
C TRP A 163 -17.15 2.58 -4.23
N GLY A 164 -16.98 1.25 -4.16
CA GLY A 164 -17.58 0.30 -5.10
C GLY A 164 -17.01 0.43 -6.51
N VAL A 165 -15.70 0.70 -6.62
CA VAL A 165 -14.97 0.77 -7.88
C VAL A 165 -14.20 -0.53 -8.07
N PRO A 166 -14.55 -1.36 -9.07
CA PRO A 166 -13.83 -2.61 -9.33
C PRO A 166 -12.39 -2.32 -9.74
N GLU A 167 -11.45 -3.13 -9.25
CA GLU A 167 -10.04 -3.05 -9.64
C GLU A 167 -9.85 -3.31 -11.15
N GLU A 168 -10.77 -4.04 -11.78
CA GLU A 168 -10.81 -4.28 -13.24
C GLU A 168 -10.96 -2.98 -14.03
N SER A 169 -11.52 -1.94 -13.41
CA SER A 169 -11.74 -0.64 -14.04
C SER A 169 -10.45 0.20 -14.10
N LEU A 170 -9.39 -0.26 -13.43
CA LEU A 170 -8.07 0.34 -13.50
C LEU A 170 -7.43 0.03 -14.86
N GLU A 171 -6.70 1.00 -15.40
CA GLU A 171 -5.81 0.74 -16.53
C GLU A 171 -4.80 -0.36 -16.16
N TRP A 172 -4.50 -1.24 -17.12
CA TRP A 172 -3.71 -2.45 -16.89
C TRP A 172 -2.39 -2.20 -16.12
N CYS A 173 -1.68 -1.12 -16.47
CA CYS A 173 -0.41 -0.77 -15.80
C CYS A 173 -0.59 -0.38 -14.33
N CYS A 174 -1.72 0.24 -13.98
CA CYS A 174 -2.06 0.61 -12.61
C CYS A 174 -2.59 -0.60 -11.85
N ARG A 175 -3.48 -1.38 -12.46
CA ARG A 175 -3.99 -2.63 -11.86
C ARG A 175 -2.87 -3.57 -11.49
N ARG A 176 -1.98 -3.88 -12.43
CA ARG A 176 -0.83 -4.76 -12.20
C ARG A 176 0.00 -4.28 -11.02
N ARG A 177 0.29 -2.98 -10.97
CA ARG A 177 1.10 -2.41 -9.89
C ARG A 177 0.38 -2.42 -8.55
N LEU A 178 -0.95 -2.26 -8.52
CA LEU A 178 -1.74 -2.40 -7.29
C LEU A 178 -1.62 -3.83 -6.78
N LEU A 179 -1.97 -4.81 -7.61
CA LEU A 179 -1.97 -6.24 -7.25
C LEU A 179 -0.60 -6.71 -6.78
N GLN A 180 0.47 -6.36 -7.51
CA GLN A 180 1.83 -6.69 -7.12
C GLN A 180 2.16 -6.16 -5.72
N ARG A 181 1.74 -4.93 -5.39
CA ARG A 181 2.03 -4.32 -4.08
C ARG A 181 1.20 -4.91 -2.95
N VAL A 182 -0.03 -5.33 -3.25
CA VAL A 182 -0.88 -6.03 -2.29
C VAL A 182 -0.28 -7.41 -1.99
N GLU A 183 0.15 -8.14 -3.02
CA GLU A 183 0.81 -9.44 -2.89
C GLU A 183 2.14 -9.35 -2.12
N GLU A 184 2.99 -8.35 -2.44
CA GLU A 184 4.22 -8.08 -1.69
C GLU A 184 3.92 -7.80 -0.19
N CYS A 185 2.84 -7.08 0.13
CA CYS A 185 2.45 -6.83 1.51
C CYS A 185 1.92 -8.08 2.23
N ASP A 186 1.09 -8.87 1.55
CA ASP A 186 0.52 -10.13 2.05
C ASP A 186 1.62 -11.18 2.30
N GLU A 187 2.65 -11.24 1.47
CA GLU A 187 3.82 -12.09 1.70
C GLU A 187 4.62 -11.65 2.94
N LEU A 188 4.85 -10.35 3.11
CA LEU A 188 5.53 -9.83 4.30
C LEU A 188 4.76 -10.09 5.60
N GLU A 189 3.43 -10.01 5.54
CA GLU A 189 2.56 -10.31 6.68
C GLU A 189 2.65 -11.80 7.05
N ARG A 190 2.60 -12.72 6.06
CA ARG A 190 2.79 -14.16 6.30
C ARG A 190 4.15 -14.49 6.90
N VAL A 191 5.22 -13.89 6.40
CA VAL A 191 6.58 -14.12 6.94
C VAL A 191 6.66 -13.61 8.38
N ALA A 192 6.03 -12.47 8.70
CA ALA A 192 5.99 -11.96 10.06
C ALA A 192 5.19 -12.88 11.00
N GLU A 193 4.07 -13.45 10.55
CA GLU A 193 3.29 -14.44 11.31
C GLU A 193 4.09 -15.74 11.54
N GLU A 194 4.80 -16.24 10.52
CA GLU A 194 5.66 -17.42 10.65
C GLU A 194 6.81 -17.20 11.65
N ASP A 195 7.44 -16.02 11.62
CA ASP A 195 8.48 -15.64 12.58
C ASP A 195 7.94 -15.56 14.03
N GLU A 196 6.70 -15.11 14.22
CA GLU A 196 6.03 -15.07 15.53
C GLU A 196 5.67 -16.47 16.04
N ASP A 197 5.19 -17.36 15.18
CA ASP A 197 4.84 -18.74 15.52
C ASP A 197 6.08 -19.58 15.89
N ASP A 198 7.21 -19.39 15.19
CA ASP A 198 8.48 -20.06 15.51
C ASP A 198 9.03 -19.64 16.90
N GLU A 199 8.74 -18.40 17.34
CA GLU A 199 9.06 -17.94 18.69
C GLU A 199 8.19 -18.63 19.76
N ASP A 200 6.90 -18.86 19.49
CA ASP A 200 5.93 -19.41 20.45
C ASP A 200 5.97 -20.96 20.53
N ASP A 201 6.19 -21.66 19.41
CA ASP A 201 6.29 -23.13 19.39
C ASP A 201 7.63 -23.64 19.96
N SER A 202 8.66 -22.79 19.89
CA SER A 202 9.88 -22.94 20.68
C SER A 202 9.60 -22.93 22.19
N GLU A 203 8.52 -22.28 22.67
CA GLU A 203 8.13 -22.27 24.07
C GLU A 203 7.29 -23.52 24.45
N SER A 204 6.47 -24.04 23.52
CA SER A 204 5.47 -25.09 23.75
C SER A 204 6.02 -26.53 23.73
N GLY A 205 6.97 -26.86 22.84
CA GLY A 205 7.53 -28.21 22.65
C GLY A 205 8.52 -28.66 23.74
N LEU A 206 9.01 -27.74 24.58
CA LEU A 206 10.15 -27.94 25.47
C LEU A 206 9.82 -28.43 26.89
N ALA A 207 8.66 -29.05 27.14
CA ALA A 207 8.30 -29.44 28.51
C ALA A 207 9.28 -30.46 29.16
N ARG A 208 10.11 -31.18 28.38
CA ARG A 208 11.17 -32.09 28.88
C ARG A 208 12.60 -31.68 28.53
N GLU A 209 12.79 -30.82 27.53
CA GLU A 209 14.07 -30.19 27.13
C GLU A 209 14.30 -28.79 27.76
N SER A 210 13.34 -28.35 28.60
CA SER A 210 13.14 -27.03 29.20
C SER A 210 14.38 -26.34 29.80
N ARG A 211 15.37 -27.07 30.31
CA ARG A 211 16.56 -26.45 30.93
C ARG A 211 17.62 -26.07 29.91
N LEU A 212 17.85 -26.94 28.92
CA LEU A 212 18.81 -26.71 27.84
C LEU A 212 18.24 -25.69 26.86
N GLY A 213 16.97 -25.83 26.47
CA GLY A 213 16.30 -24.86 25.60
C GLY A 213 16.22 -23.45 26.21
N ARG A 214 15.92 -23.33 27.51
CA ARG A 214 15.92 -22.01 28.20
C ARG A 214 17.33 -21.40 28.31
N TRP A 215 18.37 -22.23 28.39
CA TRP A 215 19.75 -21.73 28.41
C TRP A 215 20.20 -21.31 27.02
N MET A 216 19.89 -22.09 25.99
CA MET A 216 20.13 -21.74 24.59
C MET A 216 19.34 -20.49 24.17
N GLY A 217 18.07 -20.36 24.56
CA GLY A 217 17.27 -19.15 24.31
C GLY A 217 17.89 -17.91 24.96
N LYS A 218 18.36 -18.02 26.21
CA LYS A 218 19.11 -16.92 26.86
C LYS A 218 20.43 -16.60 26.16
N LEU A 219 21.13 -17.60 25.64
CA LEU A 219 22.36 -17.40 24.86
C LEU A 219 22.05 -16.73 23.51
N ARG A 220 20.98 -17.13 22.85
CA ARG A 220 20.47 -16.51 21.61
C ARG A 220 20.11 -15.05 21.85
N ASP A 221 19.32 -14.75 22.89
CA ASP A 221 18.98 -13.38 23.28
C ASP A 221 20.23 -12.54 23.60
N MET A 222 21.22 -13.13 24.28
CA MET A 222 22.50 -12.46 24.57
C MET A 222 23.31 -12.14 23.30
N VAL A 223 23.19 -12.96 22.26
CA VAL A 223 23.87 -12.80 20.96
C VAL A 223 23.13 -11.81 20.06
N GLU A 224 21.81 -11.94 19.94
CA GLU A 224 20.99 -11.13 19.01
C GLU A 224 20.72 -9.72 19.55
N LYS A 225 20.63 -9.55 20.87
CA LYS A 225 20.33 -8.27 21.52
C LYS A 225 21.47 -7.87 22.48
N PRO A 226 22.66 -7.48 21.99
CA PRO A 226 23.82 -7.16 22.84
C PRO A 226 23.60 -5.95 23.78
N HIS A 227 22.58 -5.12 23.52
CA HIS A 227 22.18 -4.01 24.37
C HIS A 227 21.18 -4.39 25.48
N SER A 228 20.66 -5.62 25.46
CA SER A 228 19.68 -6.08 26.45
C SER A 228 20.38 -6.59 27.73
N GLY A 229 20.40 -5.76 28.77
CA GLY A 229 20.81 -6.14 30.12
C GLY A 229 22.33 -6.30 30.36
N LEU A 230 22.67 -6.78 31.57
CA LEU A 230 24.06 -6.98 32.03
C LEU A 230 24.79 -8.11 31.27
N PRO A 231 24.17 -9.29 31.01
CA PRO A 231 24.85 -10.40 30.34
C PRO A 231 25.23 -10.11 28.87
N GLY A 232 24.34 -9.47 28.09
CA GLY A 232 24.62 -9.09 26.70
C GLY A 232 25.80 -8.13 26.58
N LYS A 233 25.90 -7.16 27.51
CA LYS A 233 27.05 -6.23 27.59
C LYS A 233 28.37 -6.94 27.91
N ILE A 234 28.35 -7.96 28.78
CA ILE A 234 29.54 -8.77 29.08
C ILE A 234 29.96 -9.56 27.85
N PHE A 235 29.02 -10.20 27.15
CA PHE A 235 29.31 -10.95 25.93
C PHE A 235 29.90 -10.07 24.81
N ALA A 236 29.31 -8.88 24.59
CA ALA A 236 29.82 -7.90 23.63
C ALA A 236 31.23 -7.39 23.99
N CYS A 237 31.53 -7.22 25.28
CA CYS A 237 32.87 -6.84 25.73
C CYS A 237 33.88 -7.97 25.45
N LEU A 238 33.53 -9.22 25.76
CA LEU A 238 34.38 -10.39 25.53
C LEU A 238 34.65 -10.63 24.04
N SER A 239 33.65 -10.42 23.17
CA SER A 239 33.82 -10.59 21.73
C SER A 239 34.79 -9.56 21.14
N VAL A 240 34.67 -8.29 21.57
CA VAL A 240 35.63 -7.22 21.18
C VAL A 240 37.03 -7.55 21.69
N LEU A 241 37.18 -7.96 22.95
CA LEU A 241 38.47 -8.36 23.51
C LEU A 241 39.10 -9.50 22.72
N PHE A 242 38.33 -10.55 22.40
CA PHE A 242 38.83 -11.68 21.63
C PHE A 242 39.32 -11.27 20.23
N VAL A 243 38.55 -10.43 19.53
CA VAL A 243 38.95 -9.88 18.22
C VAL A 243 40.24 -9.07 18.34
N THR A 244 40.37 -8.22 19.36
CA THR A 244 41.59 -7.42 19.57
C THR A 244 42.82 -8.26 19.90
N ILE A 245 42.69 -9.25 20.78
CA ILE A 245 43.79 -10.17 21.13
C ILE A 245 44.23 -10.97 19.90
N THR A 246 43.27 -11.45 19.11
CA THR A 246 43.56 -12.20 17.88
C THR A 246 44.27 -11.31 16.85
N ALA A 247 43.84 -10.06 16.70
CA ALA A 247 44.50 -9.09 15.82
C ALA A 247 45.93 -8.77 16.28
N ILE A 248 46.16 -8.62 17.59
CA ILE A 248 47.50 -8.39 18.16
C ILE A 248 48.39 -9.62 17.92
N ASN A 249 47.92 -10.83 18.22
CA ASN A 249 48.66 -12.07 17.98
C ASN A 249 49.00 -12.26 16.50
N LEU A 250 48.06 -11.96 15.61
CA LEU A 250 48.29 -11.98 14.16
C LEU A 250 49.35 -10.94 13.77
N SER A 251 49.30 -9.74 14.35
CA SER A 251 50.26 -8.66 14.09
C SER A 251 51.67 -9.07 14.52
N ILE A 252 51.82 -9.64 15.72
CA ILE A 252 53.10 -10.16 16.23
C ILE A 252 53.61 -11.30 15.35
N SER A 253 52.74 -12.23 14.96
CA SER A 253 53.10 -13.37 14.09
C SER A 253 53.49 -12.94 12.67
N THR A 254 53.00 -11.79 12.22
CA THR A 254 53.27 -11.23 10.88
C THR A 254 54.47 -10.27 10.90
N MET A 255 55.02 -9.92 12.07
CA MET A 255 56.25 -9.14 12.17
C MET A 255 57.47 -10.06 11.99
N PRO A 256 58.21 -9.97 10.86
CA PRO A 256 59.38 -10.83 10.62
C PRO A 256 60.57 -10.52 11.53
N ALA A 257 60.55 -9.39 12.26
CA ALA A 257 61.67 -8.92 13.08
C ALA A 257 61.88 -9.70 14.41
N MET A 258 60.98 -10.62 14.76
CA MET A 258 61.11 -11.48 15.95
C MET A 258 61.64 -12.88 15.61
N ARG A 259 61.87 -13.18 14.32
CA ARG A 259 62.27 -14.50 13.82
C ARG A 259 63.79 -14.73 13.79
N GLU A 260 64.60 -13.70 14.08
CA GLU A 260 66.06 -13.77 13.99
C GLU A 260 66.78 -13.96 15.34
N GLU A 261 66.06 -13.97 16.48
CA GLU A 261 66.69 -14.15 17.82
C GLU A 261 66.54 -15.57 18.41
N GLU A 262 65.85 -16.51 17.74
CA GLU A 262 65.63 -17.88 18.24
C GLU A 262 66.48 -18.97 17.55
N GLU A 263 67.36 -18.60 16.59
CA GLU A 263 68.30 -19.53 15.93
C GLU A 263 69.78 -19.38 16.36
N THR A 264 70.06 -18.76 17.52
CA THR A 264 71.43 -18.76 18.13
C THR A 264 71.49 -19.49 19.46
#